data_AF-A0A952N1Y1-F1
#
_entry.id   AF-A0A952N1Y1-F1
#
_cell.length_a   1.000
_cell.length_b   1.000
_cell.length_c   1.000
_cell.angle_alpha   90.00
_cell.angle_beta   90.00
_cell.angle_gamma   90.00
#
_symmetry.space_group_name_H-M   'P 1'
#
loop_
_entity.id
_entity.type
_entity.pdbx_description
1 polymer ?
#
loop_
_entity_poly.entity_id
_entity_poly.type
_entity_poly.pdbx_seq_one_letter_code
_entity_poly.pdbx_strand_id
1 'polypeptide(L)'
;MNVEGYVPVYGTTENTVIRLLTPQVVKNPGKIYLYENYLLINEVNRGIHIYNNEDPAIPLPVGFAELTGNTDMAIRNGILYADHMGSLVALTTNDFTELAEVGRLPISKWLLGVPPPSQSYFECIDSSKGVVIGWKKQTLKDPDCYAL
;
A
#
# COMPACT_ATOMS: atom_id res chain seq x y z
N MET A 1 -22.55 21.86 -9.34
CA MET A 1 -22.87 20.44 -9.61
C MET A 1 -22.30 19.61 -8.48
N ASN A 2 -23.09 18.71 -7.88
CA ASN A 2 -22.57 17.77 -6.88
C ASN A 2 -22.38 16.40 -7.55
N VAL A 3 -21.20 15.81 -7.38
CA VAL A 3 -20.86 14.50 -7.94
C VAL A 3 -20.24 13.62 -6.86
N GLU A 4 -20.39 12.30 -6.97
CA GLU A 4 -19.57 11.40 -6.16
C GLU A 4 -18.12 11.42 -6.66
N GLY A 5 -17.18 11.53 -5.74
CA GLY A 5 -15.76 11.55 -6.04
C GLY A 5 -14.91 11.16 -4.84
N TYR A 6 -13.64 11.53 -4.89
CA TYR A 6 -12.65 11.15 -3.88
C TYR A 6 -11.86 12.33 -3.34
N VAL A 7 -11.63 12.32 -2.03
CA VAL A 7 -10.75 13.29 -1.33
C VAL A 7 -9.44 12.59 -0.99
N PRO A 8 -8.28 13.20 -1.25
CA PRO A 8 -6.98 12.61 -0.92
C PRO A 8 -6.78 12.52 0.59
N VAL A 9 -6.22 11.39 1.03
CA VAL A 9 -5.72 11.20 2.39
C VAL A 9 -4.21 11.40 2.36
N TYR A 10 -3.70 12.36 3.11
CA TYR A 10 -2.27 12.67 3.15
C TYR A 10 -1.57 11.94 4.30
N GLY A 11 -0.36 11.46 4.03
CA GLY A 11 0.52 10.82 5.00
C GLY A 11 1.20 11.83 5.91
N THR A 12 1.58 11.35 7.10
CA THR A 12 2.30 12.09 8.13
C THR A 12 3.67 11.47 8.38
N THR A 13 4.48 12.07 9.27
CA THR A 13 5.79 11.50 9.67
C THR A 13 5.66 10.12 10.32
N GLU A 14 4.56 9.82 11.01
CA GLU A 14 4.31 8.49 11.58
C GLU A 14 4.17 7.40 10.51
N ASN A 15 3.76 7.80 9.30
CA ASN A 15 3.56 6.89 8.19
C ASN A 15 4.86 6.53 7.46
N THR A 16 6.02 7.11 7.81
CA THR A 16 7.30 6.79 7.17
C THR A 16 7.97 5.55 7.73
N VAL A 17 7.46 5.03 8.86
CA VAL A 17 8.02 3.84 9.52
C VAL A 17 7.36 2.59 8.95
N ILE A 18 8.19 1.65 8.52
CA ILE A 18 7.76 0.30 8.15
C ILE A 18 7.79 -0.56 9.40
N ARG A 19 6.71 -1.30 9.66
CA ARG A 19 6.57 -2.12 10.87
C ARG A 19 6.16 -3.54 10.52
N LEU A 20 6.73 -4.51 11.22
CA LEU A 20 6.19 -5.87 11.27
C LEU A 20 5.30 -5.98 12.51
N LEU A 21 4.00 -6.12 12.27
CA LEU A 21 2.98 -6.20 13.31
C LEU A 21 2.47 -7.63 13.45
N THR A 22 1.73 -7.89 14.54
CA THR A 22 0.97 -9.13 14.69
C THR A 22 -0.06 -9.30 13.58
N PRO A 23 -0.52 -10.53 13.30
CA PRO A 23 -1.56 -10.78 12.32
C PRO A 23 -2.79 -9.89 12.45
N GLN A 24 -3.31 -9.45 11.31
CA GLN A 24 -4.55 -8.66 11.22
C GLN A 24 -5.58 -9.39 10.37
N VAL A 25 -6.85 -9.02 10.56
CA VAL A 25 -7.94 -9.52 9.70
C VAL A 25 -7.86 -8.84 8.34
N VAL A 26 -7.93 -9.64 7.28
CA VAL A 26 -8.02 -9.16 5.89
C VAL A 26 -9.36 -8.44 5.70
N LYS A 27 -9.33 -7.21 5.17
CA LYS A 27 -10.56 -6.41 4.95
C LYS A 27 -10.75 -6.00 3.49
N ASN A 28 -9.71 -5.46 2.86
CA ASN A 28 -9.73 -4.97 1.50
C ASN A 28 -8.51 -5.53 0.74
N PRO A 29 -8.57 -6.83 0.37
CA PRO A 29 -7.44 -7.49 -0.26
C PRO A 29 -7.21 -6.97 -1.67
N GLY A 30 -5.94 -6.80 -2.03
CA GLY A 30 -5.48 -6.53 -3.38
C GLY A 30 -4.80 -7.75 -3.99
N LYS A 31 -3.61 -7.54 -4.54
CA LYS A 31 -2.81 -8.58 -5.18
C LYS A 31 -2.37 -9.66 -4.19
N ILE A 32 -2.26 -10.89 -4.69
CA ILE A 32 -1.82 -12.06 -3.93
C ILE A 32 -0.53 -12.59 -4.55
N TYR A 33 0.43 -12.97 -3.71
CA TYR A 33 1.67 -13.65 -4.11
C TYR A 33 1.85 -14.95 -3.33
N LEU A 34 2.33 -15.97 -4.03
CA LEU A 34 2.95 -17.14 -3.42
C LEU A 34 4.46 -17.01 -3.59
N TYR A 35 5.21 -17.17 -2.50
CA TYR A 35 6.66 -17.14 -2.50
C TYR A 35 7.17 -18.19 -1.53
N GLU A 36 7.83 -19.22 -2.06
CA GLU A 36 8.24 -20.39 -1.28
C GLU A 36 7.05 -20.94 -0.48
N ASN A 37 7.18 -21.02 0.84
CA ASN A 37 6.13 -21.47 1.74
C ASN A 37 5.27 -20.33 2.28
N TYR A 38 5.27 -19.15 1.66
CA TYR A 38 4.50 -17.99 2.13
C TYR A 38 3.42 -17.57 1.15
N LEU A 39 2.28 -17.21 1.72
CA LEU A 39 1.18 -16.52 1.04
C LEU A 39 1.15 -15.07 1.51
N LEU A 40 1.31 -14.16 0.57
CA LEU A 40 1.29 -12.72 0.80
C LEU A 40 0.02 -12.13 0.20
N ILE A 41 -0.70 -11.33 0.97
CA ILE A 41 -1.94 -10.69 0.53
C ILE A 41 -1.81 -9.19 0.78
N ASN A 42 -1.79 -8.37 -0.27
CA ASN A 42 -1.82 -6.92 -0.12
C ASN A 42 -3.15 -6.51 0.55
N GLU A 43 -3.08 -5.62 1.52
CA GLU A 43 -4.19 -4.86 2.08
C GLU A 43 -4.07 -3.44 1.53
N VAL A 44 -4.98 -3.09 0.61
CA VAL A 44 -4.85 -1.87 -0.20
C VAL A 44 -4.67 -0.64 0.70
N ASN A 45 -3.61 0.12 0.41
CA ASN A 45 -3.14 1.32 1.11
C ASN A 45 -2.58 1.11 2.53
N ARG A 46 -2.54 -0.11 3.06
CA ARG A 46 -2.12 -0.37 4.44
C ARG A 46 -0.86 -1.22 4.55
N GLY A 47 -0.70 -2.23 3.69
CA GLY A 47 0.43 -3.14 3.81
C GLY A 47 0.18 -4.53 3.23
N ILE A 48 0.83 -5.53 3.83
CA ILE A 48 0.84 -6.90 3.33
C ILE A 48 0.60 -7.87 4.50
N HIS A 49 -0.44 -8.68 4.39
CA HIS A 49 -0.65 -9.82 5.28
C HIS A 49 0.28 -10.96 4.88
N ILE A 50 0.89 -11.60 5.87
CA ILE A 50 1.86 -12.67 5.68
C ILE A 50 1.30 -13.93 6.35
N TYR A 51 1.21 -15.01 5.56
CA TYR A 51 0.79 -16.33 6.01
C TYR A 51 1.91 -17.34 5.72
N ASN A 52 2.21 -18.20 6.68
CA ASN A 52 2.88 -19.46 6.38
C ASN A 52 1.86 -20.37 5.68
N ASN A 53 2.24 -20.87 4.52
CA ASN A 53 1.47 -21.66 3.58
C ASN A 53 2.20 -22.97 3.22
N GLU A 54 2.97 -23.54 4.15
CA GLU A 54 3.61 -24.85 4.03
C GLU A 54 2.57 -25.98 3.84
N ASP A 55 1.43 -25.88 4.52
CA ASP A 55 0.21 -26.63 4.20
C ASP A 55 -0.84 -25.69 3.56
N PRO A 56 -1.02 -25.72 2.23
CA PRO A 56 -2.00 -24.88 1.54
C PRO A 56 -3.45 -25.14 1.94
N ALA A 57 -3.77 -26.27 2.58
CA ALA A 57 -5.09 -26.52 3.12
C ALA A 57 -5.35 -25.74 4.43
N ILE A 58 -4.29 -25.32 5.11
CA ILE A 58 -4.33 -24.66 6.43
C ILE A 58 -3.28 -23.54 6.51
N PRO A 59 -3.46 -22.43 5.76
CA PRO A 59 -2.55 -21.28 5.87
C PRO A 59 -2.61 -20.65 7.26
N LEU A 60 -1.45 -20.47 7.88
CA LEU A 60 -1.31 -19.92 9.23
C LEU A 60 -0.86 -18.46 9.17
N PRO A 61 -1.60 -17.52 9.78
CA PRO A 61 -1.19 -16.12 9.78
C PRO A 61 0.05 -15.91 10.66
N VAL A 62 1.08 -15.25 10.15
CA VAL A 62 2.34 -15.01 10.88
C VAL A 62 2.60 -13.55 11.18
N GLY A 63 2.10 -12.62 10.37
CA GLY A 63 2.29 -11.20 10.62
C GLY A 63 1.64 -10.28 9.61
N PHE A 64 1.81 -8.98 9.85
CA PHE A 64 1.37 -7.92 8.94
C PHE A 64 2.50 -6.91 8.75
N ALA A 65 3.00 -6.79 7.53
CA ALA A 65 3.93 -5.75 7.14
C ALA A 65 3.16 -4.44 6.89
N GLU A 66 3.23 -3.50 7.82
CA GLU A 66 2.65 -2.18 7.66
C GLU A 66 3.50 -1.34 6.70
N LEU A 67 2.93 -1.05 5.54
CA LEU A 67 3.51 -0.25 4.47
C LEU A 67 2.44 0.76 4.04
N THR A 68 2.46 1.94 4.64
CA THR A 68 1.44 2.96 4.35
C THR A 68 1.44 3.35 2.87
N GLY A 69 0.25 3.35 2.26
CA GLY A 69 0.08 3.64 0.83
C GLY A 69 0.44 2.46 -0.07
N ASN A 70 0.58 1.24 0.46
CA ASN A 70 0.93 0.07 -0.33
C ASN A 70 -0.22 -0.38 -1.25
N THR A 71 0.01 -0.36 -2.56
CA THR A 71 -0.95 -0.81 -3.56
C THR A 71 -0.49 -2.04 -4.33
N ASP A 72 0.81 -2.20 -4.52
CA ASP A 72 1.39 -3.34 -5.21
C ASP A 72 2.63 -3.88 -4.46
N MET A 73 2.98 -5.11 -4.78
CA MET A 73 4.16 -5.79 -4.29
C MET A 73 4.72 -6.75 -5.33
N ALA A 74 5.99 -7.09 -5.18
CA ALA A 74 6.65 -8.20 -5.85
C ALA A 74 7.74 -8.74 -4.94
N ILE A 75 8.02 -10.04 -5.00
CA ILE A 75 9.08 -10.64 -4.19
C ILE A 75 9.95 -11.55 -5.06
N ARG A 76 11.27 -11.44 -4.87
CA ARG A 76 12.24 -12.26 -5.58
C ARG A 76 13.53 -12.37 -4.77
N ASN A 77 14.04 -13.59 -4.63
CA ASN A 77 15.31 -13.89 -3.95
C ASN A 77 15.38 -13.27 -2.54
N GLY A 78 14.33 -13.43 -1.74
CA GLY A 78 14.24 -12.88 -0.38
C GLY A 78 14.10 -11.36 -0.27
N ILE A 79 13.97 -10.64 -1.39
CA ILE A 79 13.73 -9.19 -1.42
C ILE A 79 12.28 -8.92 -1.80
N LEU A 80 11.53 -8.32 -0.88
CA LEU A 80 10.19 -7.79 -1.07
C LEU A 80 10.27 -6.35 -1.55
N TYR A 81 9.76 -6.12 -2.75
CA TYR A 81 9.56 -4.80 -3.33
C TYR A 81 8.11 -4.39 -3.12
N ALA A 82 7.89 -3.19 -2.60
CA ALA A 82 6.55 -2.72 -2.25
C ALA A 82 6.44 -1.20 -2.36
N ASP A 83 5.24 -0.70 -2.62
CA ASP A 83 4.95 0.72 -2.51
C ASP A 83 4.87 1.14 -1.04
N HIS A 84 5.51 2.25 -0.69
CA HIS A 84 5.41 2.85 0.62
C HIS A 84 5.64 4.37 0.54
N MET A 85 4.65 5.16 0.97
CA MET A 85 4.75 6.63 1.03
C MET A 85 5.24 7.25 -0.31
N GLY A 86 4.68 6.82 -1.44
CA GLY A 86 5.06 7.33 -2.77
C GLY A 86 6.48 6.94 -3.22
N SER A 87 7.06 5.93 -2.59
CA SER A 87 8.35 5.35 -2.96
C SER A 87 8.19 3.85 -3.24
N LEU A 88 9.03 3.33 -4.12
CA LEU A 88 9.30 1.89 -4.16
C LEU A 88 10.36 1.58 -3.09
N VAL A 89 10.05 0.71 -2.15
CA VAL A 89 11.00 0.20 -1.15
C VAL A 89 11.39 -1.23 -1.48
N ALA A 90 12.62 -1.60 -1.12
CA ALA A 90 13.14 -2.96 -1.19
C ALA A 90 13.50 -3.42 0.23
N LEU A 91 12.91 -4.53 0.66
CA LEU A 91 13.02 -5.05 2.02
C LEU A 91 13.56 -6.48 1.99
N THR A 92 14.56 -6.80 2.81
CA THR A 92 14.87 -8.21 3.11
C THR A 92 13.82 -8.76 4.07
N THR A 93 13.39 -10.00 3.86
CA THR A 93 12.29 -10.57 4.64
C THR A 93 12.70 -11.52 5.77
N ASN A 94 13.87 -12.16 5.69
CA ASN A 94 14.36 -13.11 6.72
C ASN A 94 13.26 -14.04 7.26
N ASP A 95 12.64 -14.84 6.38
CA ASP A 95 11.50 -15.73 6.70
C ASP A 95 10.31 -15.00 7.35
N PHE A 96 10.16 -13.72 7.02
CA PHE A 96 9.19 -12.78 7.56
C PHE A 96 9.24 -12.62 9.08
N THR A 97 10.39 -12.88 9.70
CA THR A 97 10.65 -12.59 11.12
C THR A 97 11.15 -11.16 11.33
N GLU A 98 11.71 -10.55 10.29
CA GLU A 98 12.23 -9.18 10.29
C GLU A 98 12.09 -8.56 8.90
N LEU A 99 11.78 -7.27 8.84
CA LEU A 99 11.80 -6.49 7.60
C LEU A 99 12.87 -5.41 7.71
N ALA A 100 13.90 -5.48 6.88
CA ALA A 100 14.95 -4.46 6.84
C ALA A 100 15.00 -3.79 5.47
N GLU A 101 14.92 -2.46 5.46
CA GLU A 101 15.01 -1.66 4.24
C GLU A 101 16.44 -1.66 3.70
N VAL A 102 16.62 -2.20 2.50
CA VAL A 102 17.91 -2.24 1.79
C VAL A 102 17.97 -1.29 0.60
N GLY A 103 16.84 -0.66 0.25
CA GLY A 103 16.80 0.35 -0.80
C GLY A 103 15.47 1.07 -0.89
N ARG A 104 15.51 2.30 -1.40
CA ARG A 104 14.35 3.15 -1.63
C ARG A 104 14.53 3.98 -2.89
N LEU A 105 13.51 3.99 -3.73
CA LEU A 105 13.41 4.82 -4.92
C LEU A 105 12.15 5.70 -4.81
N PRO A 106 12.30 7.00 -4.54
CA PRO A 106 11.16 7.93 -4.57
C PRO A 106 10.57 8.03 -5.96
N ILE A 107 9.26 7.82 -6.10
CA ILE A 107 8.56 7.90 -7.38
C ILE A 107 8.16 9.38 -7.60
N SER A 108 9.15 10.26 -7.74
CA SER A 108 8.95 11.72 -7.79
C SER A 108 8.34 12.24 -9.10
N LYS A 109 8.37 11.45 -10.17
CA LYS A 109 7.84 11.84 -11.49
C LYS A 109 6.44 11.32 -11.79
N TRP A 110 5.98 10.29 -11.08
CA TRP A 110 4.67 9.68 -11.25
C TRP A 110 3.83 9.92 -9.99
N LEU A 111 3.37 11.17 -9.85
CA LEU A 111 2.32 11.59 -8.92
C LEU A 111 2.65 11.46 -7.43
N LEU A 112 2.03 12.34 -6.64
CA LEU A 112 2.33 12.63 -5.25
C LEU A 112 1.96 11.50 -4.27
N GLY A 113 2.03 10.22 -4.68
CA GLY A 113 1.62 9.07 -3.86
C GLY A 113 0.68 8.11 -4.57
N VAL A 114 -0.32 7.59 -3.86
CA VAL A 114 -1.34 6.65 -4.38
C VAL A 114 -2.20 7.35 -5.45
N PRO A 115 -2.34 6.81 -6.68
CA PRO A 115 -3.14 7.42 -7.73
C PRO A 115 -4.64 7.42 -7.38
N PRO A 116 -5.43 8.41 -7.85
CA PRO A 116 -6.87 8.39 -7.68
C PRO A 116 -7.51 7.23 -8.45
N PRO A 117 -8.68 6.73 -8.01
CA PRO A 117 -9.44 5.74 -8.76
C PRO A 117 -9.76 6.24 -10.18
N SER A 118 -9.54 5.41 -11.19
CA SER A 118 -9.81 5.75 -12.60
C SER A 118 -11.28 6.10 -12.84
N GLN A 119 -11.54 6.91 -13.85
CA GLN A 119 -12.88 7.35 -14.28
C GLN A 119 -13.68 8.04 -13.17
N SER A 120 -13.01 8.76 -12.26
CA SER A 120 -13.67 9.41 -11.12
C SER A 120 -13.22 10.86 -10.94
N TYR A 121 -14.13 11.69 -10.42
CA TYR A 121 -13.78 13.03 -9.95
C TYR A 121 -13.06 12.95 -8.61
N PHE A 122 -12.10 13.86 -8.40
CA PHE A 122 -11.38 13.95 -7.14
C PHE A 122 -11.05 15.40 -6.78
N GLU A 123 -10.83 15.67 -5.49
CA GLU A 123 -10.26 16.94 -5.05
C GLU A 123 -8.81 17.02 -5.52
N CYS A 124 -8.48 18.07 -6.29
CA CYS A 124 -7.13 18.27 -6.82
C CYS A 124 -6.06 18.18 -5.72
N ILE A 125 -4.99 17.45 -6.01
CA ILE A 125 -3.96 17.18 -5.02
C ILE A 125 -3.21 18.47 -4.67
N ASP A 126 -3.04 18.70 -3.38
CA ASP A 126 -2.25 19.78 -2.81
C ASP A 126 -0.92 19.23 -2.31
N SER A 127 0.15 19.46 -3.08
CA SER A 127 1.51 19.00 -2.75
C SER A 127 2.05 19.53 -1.41
N SER A 128 1.49 20.63 -0.88
CA SER A 128 1.92 21.17 0.41
C SER A 128 1.43 20.35 1.61
N LYS A 129 0.39 19.52 1.43
CA LYS A 129 -0.18 18.64 2.47
C LYS A 129 0.57 17.32 2.61
N GLY A 130 1.55 17.05 1.75
CA GLY A 130 2.39 15.86 1.77
C GLY A 130 2.02 14.84 0.70
N VAL A 131 2.42 13.59 0.93
CA VAL A 131 2.18 12.47 -0.01
C VAL A 131 0.79 11.90 0.20
N VAL A 132 0.06 11.65 -0.88
CA VAL A 132 -1.23 10.96 -0.86
C VAL A 132 -1.01 9.48 -0.56
N ILE A 133 -1.63 8.98 0.50
CA ILE A 133 -1.52 7.58 0.95
C ILE A 133 -2.83 6.80 0.74
N GLY A 134 -3.85 7.44 0.16
CA GLY A 134 -5.13 6.82 -0.14
C GLY A 134 -6.19 7.85 -0.46
N TRP A 135 -7.43 7.36 -0.63
CA TRP A 135 -8.56 8.16 -1.09
C TRP A 135 -9.82 7.81 -0.30
N LYS A 136 -10.58 8.83 0.07
CA LYS A 136 -11.86 8.67 0.77
C LYS A 136 -13.00 9.10 -0.15
N LYS A 137 -13.99 8.22 -0.36
CA LYS A 137 -15.17 8.53 -1.15
C LYS A 137 -16.01 9.62 -0.46
N GLN A 138 -16.40 10.64 -1.19
CA GLN A 138 -17.19 11.77 -0.69
C GLN A 138 -17.96 12.46 -1.82
N THR A 139 -19.05 13.16 -1.51
CA THR A 139 -19.72 14.07 -2.45
C THR A 139 -18.89 15.34 -2.61
N LEU A 140 -18.46 15.61 -3.84
CA LEU A 140 -17.70 16.81 -4.21
C LEU A 140 -18.63 17.84 -4.86
N LYS A 141 -18.36 19.11 -4.59
CA LYS A 141 -19.06 20.24 -5.20
C LYS A 141 -18.15 20.87 -6.24
N ASP A 142 -18.59 20.83 -7.50
CA ASP A 142 -17.91 21.43 -8.65
C ASP A 142 -16.41 21.05 -8.75
N PRO A 143 -16.05 19.74 -8.78
CA PRO A 143 -14.65 19.32 -8.84
C PRO A 143 -14.02 19.57 -10.22
N ASP A 144 -12.80 20.10 -10.21
CA ASP A 144 -12.01 20.37 -11.43
C ASP A 144 -11.18 19.16 -11.90
N CYS A 145 -10.74 18.31 -10.97
CA CYS A 145 -9.85 17.19 -11.26
C CYS A 145 -10.62 15.90 -11.55
N TYR A 146 -10.22 15.23 -12.63
CA TYR A 146 -10.81 13.96 -13.08
C TYR A 146 -9.71 12.97 -13.46
N ALA A 147 -9.82 11.75 -12.95
CA ALA A 147 -8.90 10.67 -13.26
C ALA A 147 -9.43 9.94 -14.49
N LEU A 148 -8.64 9.91 -15.57
CA LEU A 148 -8.98 9.16 -16.79
C LEU A 148 -8.82 7.65 -16.57
#